data_AF-A0A9P2IRY4-F1
#
_entry.id   AF-A0A9P2IRY4-F1
#
_cell.length_a   1.000
_cell.length_b   1.000
_cell.length_c   1.000
_cell.angle_alpha   90.00
_cell.angle_beta   90.00
_cell.angle_gamma   90.00
#
_symmetry.space_group_name_H-M   'P 1'
#
loop_
_entity.id
_entity.type
_entity.pdbx_description
1 polymer ?
#
loop_
_entity_poly.entity_id
_entity_poly.type
_entity_poly.pdbx_seq_one_letter_code
_entity_poly.pdbx_strand_id
1 'polypeptide(L)'
;MSSLNIKQGSDAHFPEYPLASPSNNEIDLLNLIAVLWRAKKTVMAVIFAFACAGLLISFILPQKWTSAAVVTPPEPVQWQELEKTFTKLRVLDLDIKIDRTEAFNLFIKKFQSVSLLEEYLRSSPYVMDQLKEAKID
;
A
#
# COMPACT_ATOMS: atom_id res chain seq x y z
N MET A 1 45.73 30.44 -35.12
CA MET A 1 44.84 29.43 -35.73
C MET A 1 44.89 28.20 -34.82
N SER A 2 43.92 28.05 -33.90
CA SER A 2 43.90 27.00 -32.88
C SER A 2 43.46 25.66 -33.46
N SER A 3 44.27 24.61 -33.26
CA SER A 3 43.91 23.22 -33.54
C SER A 3 43.20 22.61 -32.32
N LEU A 4 41.90 22.37 -32.44
CA LEU A 4 41.13 21.55 -31.49
C LEU A 4 41.41 20.07 -31.77
N ASN A 5 42.06 19.39 -30.82
CA ASN A 5 42.27 17.94 -30.82
C ASN A 5 41.12 17.29 -30.05
N ILE A 6 40.19 16.63 -30.75
CA ILE A 6 39.13 15.84 -30.11
C ILE A 6 39.58 14.38 -30.13
N LYS A 7 39.93 13.87 -28.93
CA LYS A 7 40.16 12.44 -28.70
C LYS A 7 38.87 11.67 -28.99
N GLN A 8 38.92 10.83 -30.03
CA GLN A 8 37.90 9.86 -30.37
C GLN A 8 37.83 8.79 -29.25
N GLY A 9 36.74 8.81 -28.49
CA GLY A 9 36.54 7.93 -27.35
C GLY A 9 36.18 6.51 -27.79
N SER A 10 37.05 5.57 -27.44
CA SER A 10 36.80 4.17 -27.08
C SER A 10 35.68 3.45 -27.83
N ASP A 11 36.09 2.59 -28.78
CA ASP A 11 35.25 1.60 -29.42
C ASP A 11 34.60 0.68 -28.37
N ALA A 12 33.31 0.90 -28.11
CA ALA A 12 32.48 -0.09 -27.43
C ALA A 12 32.32 -1.28 -28.37
N HIS A 13 33.12 -2.33 -28.15
CA HIS A 13 33.04 -3.57 -28.91
C HIS A 13 31.75 -4.33 -28.56
N PHE A 14 30.67 -3.99 -29.25
CA PHE A 14 29.47 -4.81 -29.28
C PHE A 14 29.72 -6.03 -30.18
N PRO A 15 29.36 -7.26 -29.76
CA PRO A 15 29.41 -8.39 -30.67
C PRO A 15 28.46 -8.13 -31.85
N GLU A 16 29.02 -8.12 -33.06
CA GLU A 16 28.27 -7.98 -34.32
C GLU A 16 27.22 -9.09 -34.42
N TYR A 17 25.96 -8.71 -34.25
CA TYR A 17 24.84 -9.52 -34.72
C TYR A 17 24.63 -9.16 -36.19
N PRO A 18 24.68 -10.14 -37.13
CA PRO A 18 24.38 -9.85 -38.52
C PRO A 18 22.93 -9.39 -38.61
N LEU A 19 22.73 -8.11 -38.94
CA LEU A 19 21.41 -7.57 -39.25
C LEU A 19 20.99 -8.08 -40.62
N ALA A 20 19.89 -8.84 -40.64
CA ALA A 20 19.25 -9.30 -41.86
C ALA A 20 18.88 -8.09 -42.75
N SER A 21 19.12 -8.22 -44.06
CA SER A 21 18.94 -7.18 -45.07
C SER A 21 17.50 -6.65 -45.11
N PRO A 22 17.30 -5.34 -45.39
CA PRO A 22 15.98 -4.71 -45.26
C PRO A 22 15.15 -4.94 -46.53
N SER A 23 14.37 -6.01 -46.56
CA SER A 23 13.18 -6.09 -47.41
C SER A 23 12.31 -7.24 -46.91
N ASN A 24 11.02 -6.94 -46.70
CA ASN A 24 9.93 -7.80 -46.24
C ASN A 24 9.63 -7.60 -44.75
N ASN A 25 8.61 -6.78 -44.49
CA ASN A 25 8.06 -6.44 -43.19
C ASN A 25 7.26 -7.62 -42.59
N GLU A 26 7.77 -8.84 -42.75
CA GLU A 26 7.20 -10.08 -42.21
C GLU A 26 8.05 -10.48 -41.00
N ILE A 27 7.39 -10.71 -39.87
CA ILE A 27 8.05 -11.17 -38.65
C ILE A 27 8.38 -12.65 -38.85
N ASP A 28 9.64 -12.97 -39.12
CA ASP A 28 10.12 -14.36 -39.21
C ASP A 28 10.19 -14.99 -37.81
N LEU A 29 9.11 -15.70 -37.46
CA LEU A 29 8.94 -16.38 -36.17
C LEU A 29 10.00 -17.47 -35.94
N LEU A 30 10.47 -18.13 -37.00
CA LEU A 30 11.43 -19.23 -36.88
C LEU A 30 12.84 -18.70 -36.60
N ASN A 31 13.23 -17.61 -37.25
CA ASN A 31 14.49 -16.94 -36.97
C ASN A 31 14.49 -16.35 -35.54
N LEU A 32 13.38 -15.76 -35.10
CA LEU A 32 13.24 -15.28 -33.73
C LEU A 32 13.40 -16.41 -32.70
N ILE A 33 12.78 -17.57 -32.93
CA ILE A 33 12.92 -18.77 -32.08
C ILE A 33 14.38 -19.26 -32.07
N ALA A 34 15.06 -19.27 -33.21
CA ALA A 34 16.46 -19.67 -33.30
C ALA A 34 17.39 -18.72 -32.53
N VAL A 35 17.14 -17.41 -32.60
CA VAL A 35 17.86 -16.40 -31.82
C VAL A 35 17.60 -16.59 -30.32
N LEU A 36 16.35 -16.82 -29.92
CA LEU A 36 16.00 -17.08 -28.52
C LEU A 36 16.65 -18.37 -27.98
N TRP A 37 16.72 -19.41 -28.80
CA TRP A 37 17.36 -20.68 -28.48
C TRP A 37 18.87 -20.54 -28.33
N ARG A 38 19.50 -19.74 -29.21
CA ARG A 38 20.95 -19.46 -29.15
C ARG A 38 21.30 -18.56 -27.97
N ALA A 39 20.44 -17.60 -27.63
CA ALA A 39 20.59 -16.68 -26.51
C ALA A 39 20.02 -17.21 -25.17
N LYS A 40 19.63 -18.50 -25.09
CA LYS A 40 18.94 -19.08 -23.93
C LYS A 40 19.65 -18.82 -22.58
N LYS A 41 20.98 -18.77 -22.57
CA LYS A 41 21.78 -18.50 -21.36
C LYS A 41 21.63 -17.06 -20.90
N THR A 42 21.65 -16.12 -21.84
CA THR A 42 21.44 -14.68 -21.58
C THR A 42 20.01 -14.43 -21.10
N VAL A 43 19.03 -15.06 -21.72
CA VAL A 43 17.61 -14.98 -21.31
C VAL A 43 17.45 -15.50 -19.88
N MET A 44 18.02 -16.67 -19.56
CA MET A 44 17.99 -17.21 -18.20
C MET A 44 18.71 -16.32 -17.18
N ALA A 45 19.84 -15.73 -17.55
CA ALA A 45 20.59 -14.82 -16.67
C ALA A 45 19.80 -13.53 -16.37
N VAL A 46 19.15 -12.96 -17.38
CA VAL A 46 18.30 -11.76 -17.21
C VAL A 46 17.09 -12.08 -16.33
N ILE A 47 16.38 -13.19 -16.59
CA ILE A 47 15.25 -13.63 -15.76
C ILE A 47 15.71 -13.83 -14.30
N PHE A 48 16.84 -14.49 -14.09
CA PHE A 48 17.39 -14.70 -12.76
C PHE A 48 17.75 -13.39 -12.05
N ALA A 49 18.37 -12.44 -12.76
CA ALA A 49 18.69 -11.12 -12.20
C ALA A 49 17.43 -10.36 -11.77
N PHE A 50 16.38 -10.34 -12.61
CA PHE A 50 15.11 -9.70 -12.26
C PHE A 50 14.36 -10.43 -11.14
N ALA A 51 14.43 -11.76 -11.09
CA ALA A 51 13.85 -12.54 -10.00
C ALA A 51 14.54 -12.24 -8.66
N CYS A 52 15.87 -12.20 -8.64
CA CYS A 52 16.64 -11.81 -7.45
C CYS A 52 16.31 -10.37 -7.03
N ALA A 53 16.26 -9.43 -7.98
CA ALA A 53 15.90 -8.05 -7.68
C ALA A 53 14.48 -7.93 -7.10
N GLY A 54 13.50 -8.62 -7.69
CA GLY A 54 12.11 -8.64 -7.20
C GLY A 54 12.00 -9.23 -5.80
N LEU A 55 12.73 -10.30 -5.51
CA LEU A 55 12.78 -10.91 -4.18
C LEU A 55 13.39 -9.95 -3.16
N LEU A 56 14.52 -9.31 -3.49
CA LEU A 56 15.14 -8.31 -2.60
C LEU A 56 14.19 -7.15 -2.32
N ILE A 57 13.52 -6.62 -3.34
CA ILE A 57 12.53 -5.54 -3.20
C ILE A 57 11.35 -6.01 -2.32
N SER A 58 10.89 -7.25 -2.47
CA SER A 58 9.80 -7.80 -1.65
C SER A 58 10.15 -7.90 -0.17
N PHE A 59 11.43 -8.15 0.18
CA PHE A 59 11.86 -8.15 1.58
C PHE A 59 12.02 -6.74 2.16
N ILE A 60 12.32 -5.74 1.31
CA ILE A 60 12.45 -4.34 1.73
C ILE A 60 11.08 -3.68 1.91
N LEU A 61 10.06 -4.13 1.16
CA LEU A 61 8.74 -3.50 1.21
C LEU A 61 8.03 -3.83 2.53
N PRO A 62 7.66 -2.82 3.34
CA PRO A 62 6.98 -3.06 4.59
C PRO A 62 5.60 -3.66 4.34
N GLN A 63 5.29 -4.74 5.05
CA GLN A 63 3.98 -5.38 4.98
C GLN A 63 2.93 -4.48 5.62
N LYS A 64 1.98 -4.00 4.83
CA LYS A 64 0.87 -3.16 5.30
C LYS A 64 -0.39 -3.99 5.46
N TRP A 65 -1.02 -3.90 6.62
CA TRP A 65 -2.30 -4.54 6.92
C TRP A 65 -3.37 -3.47 7.15
N THR A 66 -4.56 -3.67 6.59
CA THR A 66 -5.69 -2.76 6.76
C THR A 66 -6.84 -3.53 7.40
N SER A 67 -7.26 -3.10 8.58
CA SER A 67 -8.45 -3.61 9.26
C SER A 67 -9.65 -2.73 8.93
N ALA A 68 -10.80 -3.34 8.64
CA ALA A 68 -12.04 -2.64 8.32
C ALA A 68 -13.18 -3.17 9.19
N ALA A 69 -14.02 -2.26 9.69
CA ALA A 69 -15.20 -2.58 10.48
C ALA A 69 -16.41 -1.80 9.95
N VAL A 70 -17.57 -2.44 9.95
CA VAL A 70 -18.86 -1.81 9.59
C VAL A 70 -19.67 -1.65 10.86
N VAL A 71 -20.04 -0.41 11.19
CA VAL A 71 -20.83 -0.07 12.38
C VAL A 71 -22.24 0.34 11.96
N THR A 72 -23.24 -0.11 12.73
CA THR A 72 -24.66 0.21 12.51
C THR A 72 -25.25 0.91 13.74
N PRO A 73 -26.37 1.64 13.59
CA PRO A 73 -27.09 2.22 14.73
C PRO A 73 -27.47 1.15 15.78
N PRO A 74 -27.59 1.53 17.05
CA PRO A 74 -27.84 0.59 18.13
C PRO A 74 -29.24 -0.01 18.05
N GLU A 75 -29.32 -1.31 18.28
CA GLU A 75 -30.59 -2.04 18.33
C GLU A 75 -31.37 -1.73 19.61
N PRO A 76 -32.72 -1.85 19.60
CA PRO A 76 -33.54 -1.58 20.79
C PRO A 76 -33.10 -2.40 22.02
N VAL A 77 -32.65 -3.64 21.81
CA VAL A 77 -32.21 -4.54 22.89
C VAL A 77 -31.00 -3.99 23.64
N GLN A 78 -30.10 -3.27 22.95
CA GLN A 78 -28.93 -2.62 23.55
C GLN A 78 -29.32 -1.35 24.31
N TRP A 79 -30.47 -0.75 23.98
CA TRP A 79 -31.00 0.47 24.59
C TRP A 79 -31.82 0.22 25.86
N GLN A 80 -32.17 -1.04 26.13
CA GLN A 80 -33.13 -1.40 27.18
C GLN A 80 -32.72 -0.93 28.58
N GLU A 81 -31.43 -0.98 28.91
CA GLU A 81 -30.92 -0.50 30.21
C GLU A 81 -31.05 1.02 30.35
N LEU A 82 -30.83 1.74 29.26
CA LEU A 82 -30.98 3.19 29.22
C LEU A 82 -32.45 3.60 29.34
N GLU A 83 -33.35 2.89 28.66
CA GLU A 83 -34.80 3.10 28.78
C GLU A 83 -35.32 2.84 30.20
N LYS A 84 -34.80 1.82 30.90
CA LYS A 84 -35.13 1.58 32.32
C LYS A 84 -34.73 2.78 33.18
N THR A 85 -33.58 3.40 32.88
CA THR A 85 -33.10 4.59 33.59
C THR A 85 -33.96 5.80 33.29
N PHE A 86 -34.29 6.06 32.02
CA PHE A 86 -35.21 7.14 31.65
C PHE A 86 -36.60 6.97 32.24
N THR A 87 -37.08 5.73 32.36
CA THR A 87 -38.37 5.46 33.02
C THR A 87 -38.32 5.83 34.49
N LYS A 88 -37.24 5.49 35.21
CA LYS A 88 -37.06 5.92 36.61
C LYS A 88 -37.00 7.44 36.75
N LEU A 89 -36.33 8.12 35.83
CA LEU A 89 -36.24 9.59 35.82
C LEU A 89 -37.58 10.25 35.49
N ARG A 90 -38.36 9.65 34.59
CA ARG A 90 -39.72 10.13 34.27
C ARG A 90 -40.66 10.01 35.45
N VAL A 91 -40.52 8.99 36.29
CA VAL A 91 -41.26 8.87 37.56
C VAL A 91 -40.92 10.02 38.53
N LEU A 92 -39.72 10.59 38.41
CA LEU A 92 -39.28 11.77 39.15
C LEU A 92 -39.60 13.10 38.43
N ASP A 93 -40.50 13.07 37.44
CA ASP A 93 -40.92 14.21 36.62
C ASP A 93 -39.81 14.82 35.73
N LEU A 94 -38.77 14.05 35.42
CA LEU A 94 -37.69 14.43 34.48
C LEU A 94 -37.86 13.66 33.15
N ASP A 95 -38.37 14.33 32.10
CA ASP A 95 -38.46 13.72 30.75
C ASP A 95 -37.18 13.93 29.96
N ILE A 96 -36.23 12.99 30.10
CA ILE A 96 -35.01 12.91 29.31
C ILE A 96 -35.18 11.80 28.26
N LYS A 97 -34.95 12.15 26.99
CA LYS A 97 -34.99 11.23 25.86
C LYS A 97 -33.71 11.39 25.06
N ILE A 98 -33.02 10.28 24.79
CA ILE A 98 -31.88 10.22 23.89
C ILE A 98 -32.27 9.36 22.70
N ASP A 99 -32.20 9.93 21.50
CA ASP A 99 -32.46 9.20 20.27
C ASP A 99 -31.27 8.30 19.89
N ARG A 100 -31.58 7.08 19.42
CA ARG A 100 -30.58 6.09 19.02
C ARG A 100 -29.75 6.56 17.83
N THR A 101 -30.39 7.22 16.87
CA THR A 101 -29.74 7.77 15.67
C THR A 101 -28.84 8.93 16.05
N GLU A 102 -29.29 9.80 16.95
CA GLU A 102 -28.49 10.91 17.44
C GLU A 102 -27.24 10.44 18.20
N ALA A 103 -27.37 9.42 19.06
CA ALA A 103 -26.23 8.81 19.74
C ALA A 103 -25.24 8.17 18.76
N PHE A 104 -25.74 7.48 17.72
CA PHE A 104 -24.89 6.94 16.66
C PHE A 104 -24.17 8.04 15.87
N ASN A 105 -24.86 9.12 15.50
CA ASN A 105 -24.26 10.25 14.80
C ASN A 105 -23.20 10.94 15.67
N LEU A 106 -23.42 11.04 16.98
CA LEU A 106 -22.42 11.55 17.92
C LEU A 106 -21.19 10.64 17.99
N PHE A 107 -21.39 9.31 17.97
CA PHE A 107 -20.30 8.34 17.89
C PHE A 107 -19.48 8.55 16.62
N ILE A 108 -20.11 8.64 15.44
CA ILE A 108 -19.41 8.89 14.17
C ILE A 108 -18.64 10.22 14.21
N LYS A 109 -19.26 11.28 14.75
CA LYS A 109 -18.62 12.58 14.91
C LYS A 109 -17.38 12.52 15.82
N LYS A 110 -17.45 11.76 16.92
CA LYS A 110 -16.30 11.56 17.82
C LYS A 110 -15.22 10.71 17.18
N PHE A 111 -15.60 9.66 16.45
CA PHE A 111 -14.67 8.78 15.75
C PHE A 111 -13.88 9.51 14.65
N GLN A 112 -14.53 10.43 13.94
CA GLN A 112 -13.89 11.27 12.92
C GLN A 112 -13.05 12.42 13.51
N SER A 113 -13.09 12.64 14.83
CA SER A 113 -12.34 13.72 15.47
C SER A 113 -10.86 13.37 15.59
N VAL A 114 -10.01 14.18 14.95
CA VAL A 114 -8.55 14.03 15.00
C VAL A 114 -8.03 14.17 16.42
N SER A 115 -8.58 15.08 17.22
CA SER A 115 -8.12 15.29 18.60
C SER A 115 -8.36 14.08 19.50
N LEU A 116 -9.51 13.41 19.35
CA LEU A 116 -9.81 12.19 20.12
C LEU A 116 -8.99 11.00 19.64
N LEU A 117 -8.73 10.91 18.33
CA LEU A 117 -7.81 9.92 17.79
C LEU A 117 -6.40 10.10 18.36
N GLU A 118 -5.90 11.34 18.38
CA GLU A 118 -4.59 11.65 18.93
C GLU A 118 -4.50 11.31 20.42
N GLU A 119 -5.53 11.66 21.20
CA GLU A 119 -5.62 11.31 22.61
C GLU A 119 -5.61 9.79 22.82
N TYR A 120 -6.35 9.03 22.00
CA TYR A 120 -6.35 7.57 22.01
C TYR A 120 -4.97 6.98 21.65
N LEU A 121 -4.32 7.48 20.60
CA LEU A 121 -2.99 7.01 20.19
C LEU A 121 -1.92 7.31 21.24
N ARG A 122 -2.02 8.46 21.93
CA ARG A 122 -1.08 8.84 23.00
C ARG A 122 -1.28 8.06 24.30
N SER A 123 -2.52 7.69 24.61
CA SER A 123 -2.87 6.96 25.83
C SER A 123 -2.76 5.43 25.68
N SER A 124 -2.75 4.92 24.45
CA SER A 124 -2.65 3.48 24.19
C SER A 124 -1.22 2.96 24.40
N PRO A 125 -0.99 2.05 25.37
CA PRO A 125 0.35 1.50 25.63
C PRO A 125 0.89 0.74 24.42
N TYR A 126 0.01 0.01 23.71
CA TYR A 126 0.38 -0.74 22.51
C TYR A 126 0.96 0.16 21.40
N VAL A 127 0.28 1.27 21.11
CA VAL A 127 0.75 2.21 20.06
C VAL A 127 2.04 2.87 20.50
N MET A 128 2.12 3.26 21.77
CA MET A 128 3.28 4.00 22.27
C MET A 128 4.53 3.14 22.35
N ASP A 129 4.39 1.84 22.65
CA ASP A 129 5.53 0.92 22.64
C ASP A 129 6.02 0.63 21.21
N GLN A 130 5.12 0.52 20.23
CA GLN A 130 5.52 0.46 18.81
C GLN A 130 6.25 1.73 18.34
N LEU A 131 5.84 2.91 18.81
CA LEU A 131 6.53 4.17 18.48
C LEU A 131 7.94 4.25 19.11
N LYS A 132 8.13 3.70 20.31
CA LYS A 132 9.45 3.62 20.95
C LYS A 132 10.37 2.61 20.26
N GLU A 133 9.83 1.45 19.87
CA GLU A 133 10.57 0.42 19.13
C GLU A 133 10.95 0.89 17.72
N ALA A 134 10.09 1.68 17.07
CA ALA A 134 10.32 2.25 15.76
C ALA A 134 11.37 3.37 15.73
N LYS A 135 11.94 3.75 16.89
CA LYS A 135 13.02 4.73 17.14
C LYS A 135 13.54 5.40 15.86
N ILE A 136 12.82 6.44 15.42
CA ILE A 136 13.29 7.38 14.41
C ILE A 136 14.25 8.33 15.14
N ASP A 137 15.56 8.13 14.95
CA ASP A 137 16.55 9.21 15.09
C ASP A 137 16.43 10.17 13.89
#